data_AF-A0A7X9N791-F1
#
_entry.id   AF-A0A7X9N791-F1
#
_cell.length_a   1.000
_cell.length_b   1.000
_cell.length_c   1.000
_cell.angle_alpha   90.00
_cell.angle_beta   90.00
_cell.angle_gamma   90.00
#
_symmetry.space_group_name_H-M   'P 1'
#
loop_
_entity.id
_entity.type
_entity.pdbx_description
1 polymer ?
#
loop_
_entity_poly.entity_id
_entity_poly.type
_entity_poly.pdbx_seq_one_letter_code
_entity_poly.pdbx_strand_id
1 'polypeptide(L)' 'MNWIMAEYGTKQLLDWYLRGYHELAISHGFTLSMLEDYLHEHDYERDLKYRMIKTLERELKAMNKD' A
#
# COMPACT_ATOMS: atom_id res chain seq x y z
N MET A 1 6.42 26.39 -10.14
CA MET A 1 6.88 25.00 -10.13
C MET A 1 5.65 24.11 -10.11
N ASN A 2 5.23 23.59 -11.27
CA ASN A 2 4.22 22.54 -11.30
C ASN A 2 4.94 21.23 -11.00
N TRP A 3 4.80 20.75 -9.76
CA TRP A 3 5.12 19.37 -9.43
C TRP A 3 4.09 18.50 -10.15
N ILE A 4 4.48 17.94 -11.29
CA ILE A 4 3.71 16.86 -11.93
C ILE A 4 3.79 15.71 -10.93
N MET A 5 2.77 15.54 -10.08
CA MET A 5 2.61 14.29 -9.36
C MET A 5 2.41 13.23 -10.43
N ALA A 6 3.46 12.46 -10.71
CA ALA A 6 3.32 11.28 -11.54
C ALA A 6 2.29 10.39 -10.83
N GLU A 7 1.11 10.27 -11.41
CA GLU A 7 0.11 9.31 -10.95
C GLU A 7 0.71 7.92 -11.18
N TYR A 8 1.21 7.31 -10.11
CA TYR A 8 1.75 5.97 -10.18
C TYR A 8 0.60 4.98 -10.31
N GLY A 9 0.69 4.10 -11.30
CA GLY A 9 -0.30 3.03 -11.45
C GLY A 9 -0.29 2.10 -10.23
N THR A 10 -1.44 1.49 -9.94
CA THR A 10 -1.63 0.57 -8.79
C THR A 10 -0.54 -0.49 -8.69
N LYS A 11 -0.08 -1.03 -9.84
CA LYS A 11 1.00 -2.04 -9.87
C LYS A 11 2.33 -1.54 -9.31
N GLN A 12 2.69 -0.28 -9.55
CA GLN A 12 3.94 0.30 -9.07
C GLN A 12 3.87 0.58 -7.56
N LEU A 13 2.74 1.10 -7.10
CA LEU A 13 2.49 1.30 -5.67
C LEU A 13 2.51 -0.04 -4.90
N LEU A 14 1.92 -1.09 -5.49
CA LEU A 14 1.98 -2.46 -4.96
C LEU A 14 3.42 -2.98 -4.92
N ASP A 15 4.20 -2.86 -6.01
CA ASP A 15 5.59 -3.32 -6.05
C ASP A 15 6.43 -2.64 -4.95
N TRP A 16 6.28 -1.33 -4.78
CA TRP A 16 6.95 -0.60 -3.70
C TRP A 16 6.55 -1.10 -2.32
N TYR A 17 5.24 -1.27 -2.08
CA TYR A 17 4.75 -1.79 -0.80
C TYR A 17 5.30 -3.19 -0.51
N LEU A 18 5.25 -4.10 -1.49
CA LEU A 18 5.70 -5.48 -1.34
C LEU A 18 7.22 -5.60 -1.14
N ARG A 19 8.00 -4.64 -1.65
CA ARG A 19 9.45 -4.55 -1.42
C ARG A 19 9.83 -3.90 -0.10
N GLY A 20 8.87 -3.43 0.69
CA GLY A 20 9.11 -2.77 1.98
C GLY A 20 9.23 -1.24 1.92
N TYR A 21 9.04 -0.62 0.75
CA TYR A 21 8.99 0.84 0.60
C TYR A 21 7.61 1.39 0.99
N HIS A 22 7.15 1.07 2.20
CA HIS A 22 5.78 1.35 2.65
C HIS A 22 5.46 2.85 2.68
N GLU A 23 6.35 3.66 3.26
CA GLU A 23 6.18 5.12 3.34
C GLU A 23 6.08 5.75 1.94
N LEU A 24 6.93 5.32 1.00
CA LEU A 24 6.92 5.81 -0.38
C LEU A 24 5.62 5.43 -1.09
N ALA A 25 5.18 4.17 -0.96
CA ALA A 25 3.93 3.71 -1.55
C ALA A 25 2.74 4.50 -1.00
N ILE A 26 2.65 4.65 0.32
CA ILE A 26 1.54 5.36 0.99
C ILE A 26 1.53 6.85 0.63
N SER A 27 2.70 7.51 0.64
CA SER A 27 2.83 8.94 0.29
C SER A 27 2.41 9.23 -1.16
N HIS A 28 2.46 8.22 -2.02
CA HIS A 28 2.02 8.31 -3.42
C HIS A 28 0.62 7.72 -3.67
N GLY A 29 -0.16 7.47 -2.61
CA GLY A 29 -1.58 7.13 -2.71
C GLY A 29 -1.90 5.65 -2.63
N PHE A 30 -0.99 4.81 -2.14
CA PHE A 30 -1.31 3.40 -1.86
C PHE A 30 -2.32 3.29 -0.72
N THR A 31 -3.44 2.60 -0.97
CA THR A 31 -4.55 2.47 -0.01
C THR A 31 -4.75 1.04 0.46
N LEU A 32 -5.52 0.89 1.54
CA LEU A 32 -5.94 -0.43 2.03
C LEU A 32 -6.74 -1.21 0.98
N SER A 33 -7.66 -0.54 0.26
CA SER A 33 -8.46 -1.20 -0.77
C SER A 33 -7.60 -1.77 -1.89
N MET A 34 -6.56 -1.06 -2.34
CA MET A 34 -5.63 -1.57 -3.37
C MET A 34 -4.91 -2.84 -2.91
N LEU A 35 -4.55 -2.92 -1.63
CA LEU A 35 -3.94 -4.13 -1.06
C LEU A 35 -4.95 -5.27 -0.95
N GLU A 36 -6.17 -4.99 -0.48
CA GLU A 36 -7.24 -5.99 -0.34
C GLU A 36 -7.63 -6.60 -1.69
N ASP A 37 -7.80 -5.77 -2.72
CA ASP A 37 -8.11 -6.19 -4.09
C ASP A 37 -7.01 -7.13 -4.62
N TYR A 38 -5.74 -6.72 -4.50
CA TYR A 38 -4.60 -7.55 -4.91
C TYR A 38 -4.55 -8.89 -4.15
N LEU A 39 -4.74 -8.87 -2.84
CA LEU A 39 -4.72 -10.09 -2.03
C LEU A 39 -5.88 -11.04 -2.37
N HIS A 40 -7.04 -10.49 -2.72
CA HIS A 40 -8.20 -11.26 -3.16
C HIS A 40 -7.96 -11.93 -4.52
N GLU A 41 -7.45 -11.19 -5.50
CA GLU A 41 -7.17 -11.69 -6.86
C GLU A 41 -6.12 -12.81 -6.90
N HIS A 42 -5.16 -12.79 -5.97
CA HIS A 42 -4.01 -13.70 -5.96
C HIS A 42 -4.12 -14.85 -4.95
N ASP A 43 -5.30 -15.05 -4.34
CA ASP A 43 -5.61 -16.13 -3.40
C ASP A 43 -4.56 -16.36 -2.27
N TYR A 44 -4.05 -15.27 -1.70
CA TYR A 44 -3.10 -15.35 -0.59
C TYR A 44 -3.68 -16.12 0.62
N GLU A 45 -2.81 -16.81 1.38
CA GLU A 45 -3.21 -17.48 2.63
C GLU A 45 -3.80 -16.48 3.63
N ARG A 46 -4.83 -16.91 4.36
CA ARG A 46 -5.58 -16.06 5.31
C ARG A 46 -4.68 -15.34 6.31
N ASP A 47 -3.70 -16.03 6.86
CA ASP A 47 -2.80 -15.47 7.87
C ASP A 47 -1.82 -14.46 7.27
N LEU A 48 -1.38 -14.68 6.03
CA LEU A 48 -0.54 -13.74 5.30
C LEU A 48 -1.34 -12.48 4.93
N LYS A 49 -2.58 -12.65 4.42
CA LYS A 49 -3.52 -11.55 4.16
C LYS A 49 -3.71 -10.68 5.41
N TYR A 50 -4.01 -11.31 6.54
CA TYR A 50 -4.23 -10.61 7.81
C TYR A 50 -3.00 -9.81 8.26
N ARG A 51 -1.80 -10.42 8.20
CA ARG A 51 -0.56 -9.72 8.56
C ARG A 51 -0.30 -8.50 7.68
N MET A 52 -0.46 -8.64 6.36
CA MET A 52 -0.19 -7.56 5.41
C MET A 52 -1.17 -6.39 5.59
N ILE A 53 -2.45 -6.68 5.81
CA ILE A 53 -3.48 -5.67 6.10
C ILE A 53 -3.16 -4.94 7.41
N LYS A 54 -2.86 -5.67 8.49
CA LYS A 54 -2.57 -5.08 9.79
C LYS A 54 -1.32 -4.20 9.77
N THR A 55 -0.30 -4.58 8.99
CA THR A 55 0.88 -3.73 8.78
C THR A 55 0.47 -2.43 8.11
N LEU A 56 -0.25 -2.47 6.98
CA LEU A 56 -0.66 -1.25 6.27
C LEU A 56 -1.54 -0.34 7.12
N GLU A 57 -2.51 -0.88 7.85
CA GLU A 57 -3.36 -0.11 8.78
C GLU A 57 -2.53 0.63 9.84
N ARG A 58 -1.48 -0.03 10.36
CA ARG A 58 -0.58 0.58 11.35
C ARG A 58 0.23 1.72 10.74
N GLU A 59 0.79 1.53 9.55
CA GLU A 59 1.56 2.56 8.84
C GLU A 59 0.69 3.77 8.49
N LEU A 60 -0.51 3.54 7.93
CA LEU A 60 -1.47 4.60 7.64
C LEU A 60 -1.86 5.38 8.90
N LYS A 61 -2.03 4.70 10.04
CA LYS A 61 -2.34 5.35 11.31
C LYS A 61 -1.15 6.12 11.89
N ALA A 62 0.08 5.67 11.65
CA ALA A 62 1.28 6.38 12.07
C ALA A 62 1.44 7.68 11.28
N MET A 63 1.25 7.64 9.96
CA MET A 63 1.39 8.80 9.08
C MET A 63 0.29 9.87 9.26
N ASN A 64 -0.92 9.48 9.66
CA ASN A 64 -2.01 10.41 9.94
C ASN A 64 -1.92 11.12 11.31
N LYS A 65 -0.89 10.82 12.12
CA LYS A 65 -0.69 11.40 13.44
C LYS A 65 0.36 12.52 13.49
N ASP A 66 1.03 12.76 12.37
CA ASP A 66 1.85 13.96 12.10
C ASP A 66 0.99 15.05 11.43
#